data_AF-A0AAV7X5C0-F1
#
_entry.id   AF-A0AAV7X5C0-F1
#
_cell.length_a   1.000
_cell.length_b   1.000
_cell.length_c   1.000
_cell.angle_alpha   90.00
_cell.angle_beta   90.00
_cell.angle_gamma   90.00
#
_symmetry.space_group_name_H-M   'P 1'
#
loop_
_entity.id
_entity.type
_entity.pdbx_description
1 polymer ?
#
loop_
_entity_poly.entity_id
_entity_poly.type
_entity_poly.pdbx_seq_one_letter_code
_entity_poly.pdbx_strand_id
1 'polypeptide(L)'
;MECPECFQAFDEKRRRPKALPCGHTACLECLARVDRCLVDGKGFESIPSELPDNQSVLALMRSGITSSGSSLHLWCKNCLGEATENCVDEGHAVTSMKSHWHEQATQNLNLTDNKLDPQYLSTLLDNLDEDAAAKALEVLSGKAEAPGLDVFIQAGTGRWKSSLPVGEVIGSDNGEIIKGMLLLMASKSILPQDFVIPAIPEEGNKPIVEDVDPDSEIDLTNISSCRDLESVMEEKERLLSSDSLKKVKRVTGLYCDIDRKWGVKILQLIAPFVEEVHIYNFYREHLEVIQSMPELRWVVLEFWKDKLDKNSDYQLPTLQHISKVEFLWANLAYHDCQKVLLQLVKSHAMSVQTLFTPLPTYHMDAIKFFEGLEMPNLKMLMFTTYCSYDNCLDVVVGLRNRFPGRRIRCMGCYRSENFDD
;
A
#
# COMPACT_ATOMS: atom_id res chain seq x y z
N MET A 1 -26.17 -9.16 -6.82
CA MET A 1 -26.64 -10.07 -5.74
C MET A 1 -26.29 -11.48 -6.16
N GLU A 2 -25.11 -11.96 -5.79
CA GLU A 2 -24.49 -13.17 -6.36
C GLU A 2 -24.03 -14.13 -5.25
N CYS A 3 -23.93 -15.41 -5.59
CA CYS A 3 -23.38 -16.44 -4.70
C CYS A 3 -21.85 -16.29 -4.59
N PRO A 4 -21.25 -16.36 -3.39
CA PRO A 4 -19.79 -16.22 -3.22
C PRO A 4 -18.97 -17.37 -3.83
N GLU A 5 -19.58 -18.52 -4.07
CA GLU A 5 -18.93 -19.72 -4.64
C GLU A 5 -18.95 -19.75 -6.17
N CYS A 6 -20.14 -19.74 -6.79
CA CYS A 6 -20.28 -19.89 -8.24
C CYS A 6 -20.34 -18.54 -9.00
N PHE A 7 -20.30 -17.42 -8.27
CA PHE A 7 -20.41 -16.04 -8.78
C PHE A 7 -21.65 -15.76 -9.66
N GLN A 8 -22.63 -16.66 -9.65
CA GLN A 8 -23.88 -16.51 -10.38
C GLN A 8 -24.90 -15.73 -9.54
N ALA A 9 -25.76 -14.97 -10.24
CA ALA A 9 -26.93 -14.35 -9.63
C ALA A 9 -27.85 -15.40 -8.98
N PHE A 10 -28.40 -15.05 -7.82
CA PHE A 10 -29.41 -15.86 -7.15
C PHE A 10 -30.68 -15.97 -8.00
N ASP A 11 -31.40 -17.08 -7.88
CA ASP A 11 -32.69 -17.32 -8.53
C ASP A 11 -33.67 -18.01 -7.56
N GLU A 12 -34.98 -17.99 -7.82
CA GLU A 12 -35.96 -18.52 -6.86
C GLU A 12 -35.96 -20.06 -6.73
N LYS A 13 -35.29 -20.80 -7.63
CA LYS A 13 -35.44 -22.25 -7.79
C LYS A 13 -34.15 -23.02 -7.47
N ARG A 14 -33.10 -22.82 -8.27
CA ARG A 14 -31.83 -23.57 -8.20
C ARG A 14 -30.82 -22.85 -7.34
N ARG A 15 -30.49 -21.60 -7.69
CA ARG A 15 -29.59 -20.76 -6.91
C ARG A 15 -30.35 -19.96 -5.86
N ARG A 16 -31.22 -20.63 -5.11
CA ARG A 16 -32.01 -20.01 -4.04
C ARG A 16 -31.08 -19.58 -2.89
N PRO A 17 -31.11 -18.32 -2.45
CA PRO A 17 -30.20 -17.81 -1.43
C PRO A 17 -30.60 -18.38 -0.06
N LYS A 18 -29.74 -19.20 0.54
CA LYS A 18 -29.93 -19.76 1.89
C LYS A 18 -29.10 -18.95 2.88
N ALA A 19 -29.69 -18.57 4.00
CA ALA A 19 -28.98 -17.94 5.11
C ALA A 19 -28.41 -19.04 6.02
N LEU A 20 -27.10 -18.97 6.29
CA LEU A 20 -26.40 -19.91 7.16
C LEU A 20 -26.43 -19.42 8.62
N PRO A 21 -26.25 -20.31 9.62
CA PRO A 21 -26.22 -19.93 11.05
C PRO A 21 -25.16 -18.86 11.40
N CYS A 22 -24.09 -18.78 10.62
CA CYS A 22 -23.02 -17.78 10.74
C CYS A 22 -23.35 -16.41 10.13
N GLY A 23 -24.55 -16.21 9.56
CA GLY A 23 -24.99 -14.96 8.93
C GLY A 23 -24.67 -14.84 7.43
N HIS A 24 -23.76 -15.67 6.91
CA HIS A 24 -23.43 -15.72 5.49
C HIS A 24 -24.60 -16.21 4.62
N THR A 25 -24.58 -15.89 3.33
CA THR A 25 -25.59 -16.34 2.35
C THR A 25 -24.91 -16.98 1.14
N ALA A 26 -25.30 -18.21 0.83
CA ALA A 26 -24.84 -18.94 -0.36
C ALA A 26 -26.03 -19.59 -1.07
N CYS A 27 -25.85 -20.00 -2.32
CA CYS A 27 -26.94 -20.58 -3.10
C CYS A 27 -27.12 -22.09 -2.80
N LEU A 28 -28.36 -22.55 -2.81
CA LEU A 28 -28.74 -23.94 -2.52
C LEU A 28 -27.93 -24.97 -3.33
N GLU A 29 -27.71 -24.72 -4.62
CA GLU A 29 -26.96 -25.63 -5.51
C GLU A 29 -25.47 -25.78 -5.15
N CYS A 30 -24.86 -24.76 -4.52
CA CYS A 30 -23.49 -24.85 -3.99
C CYS A 30 -23.47 -25.53 -2.62
N LEU A 31 -24.38 -25.15 -1.72
CA LEU A 31 -24.49 -25.76 -0.39
C LEU A 31 -24.84 -27.25 -0.45
N ALA A 32 -25.54 -27.72 -1.49
CA ALA A 32 -25.80 -29.14 -1.73
C ALA A 32 -24.53 -30.01 -1.89
N ARG A 33 -23.34 -29.41 -1.98
CA ARG A 33 -22.04 -30.09 -2.15
C ARG A 33 -21.15 -30.04 -0.89
N VAL A 34 -21.57 -29.33 0.16
CA VAL A 34 -20.75 -29.07 1.36
C VAL A 34 -21.59 -29.13 2.65
N ASP A 35 -20.93 -29.46 3.75
CA ASP A 35 -21.47 -29.53 5.12
C ASP A 35 -21.10 -28.29 5.97
N ARG A 36 -20.48 -27.30 5.34
CA ARG A 36 -19.89 -26.13 5.97
C ARG A 36 -20.06 -24.87 5.14
N CYS A 37 -20.01 -23.73 5.82
CA CYS A 37 -20.03 -22.43 5.17
C CYS A 37 -18.81 -22.26 4.25
N LEU A 38 -19.07 -21.81 3.03
CA LEU A 38 -18.08 -21.55 1.99
C LEU A 38 -17.26 -20.27 2.26
N VAL A 39 -17.62 -19.50 3.28
CA VAL A 39 -16.98 -18.22 3.64
C VAL A 39 -16.14 -18.37 4.92
N ASP A 40 -16.72 -18.87 6.01
CA ASP A 40 -16.03 -18.99 7.32
C ASP A 40 -15.77 -20.43 7.77
N GLY A 41 -15.99 -21.43 6.90
CA GLY A 41 -15.67 -22.85 7.17
C GLY A 41 -16.49 -23.50 8.30
N LYS A 42 -17.39 -22.77 8.97
CA LYS A 42 -18.21 -23.29 10.07
C LYS A 42 -19.19 -24.33 9.55
N GLY A 43 -19.18 -25.51 10.17
CA GLY A 43 -20.16 -26.57 9.90
C GLY A 43 -21.59 -26.13 10.21
N PHE A 44 -22.56 -26.70 9.51
CA PHE A 44 -23.97 -26.59 9.84
C PHE A 44 -24.63 -27.98 9.81
N GLU A 45 -25.49 -28.26 10.78
CA GLU A 45 -26.04 -29.62 10.99
C GLU A 45 -27.27 -29.92 10.11
N SER A 46 -27.89 -28.89 9.52
CA SER A 46 -29.12 -29.01 8.72
C SER A 46 -28.84 -29.37 7.26
N ILE A 47 -29.77 -30.09 6.63
CA ILE A 47 -29.69 -30.36 5.18
C ILE A 47 -29.81 -29.01 4.44
N PRO A 48 -29.00 -28.72 3.40
CA PRO A 48 -29.00 -27.42 2.69
C PRO A 48 -30.37 -26.91 2.22
N SER A 49 -31.31 -27.81 1.91
CA SER A 49 -32.70 -27.46 1.55
C SER A 49 -33.51 -26.89 2.71
N GLU A 50 -33.23 -27.33 3.94
CA GLU A 50 -33.95 -27.01 5.18
C GLU A 50 -33.48 -25.71 5.85
N LEU A 51 -32.29 -25.23 5.49
CA LEU A 51 -31.80 -23.91 5.91
C LEU A 51 -32.84 -22.81 5.59
N PRO A 52 -32.92 -21.71 6.36
CA PRO A 52 -33.82 -20.61 6.02
C PRO A 52 -33.40 -19.95 4.70
N ASP A 53 -34.37 -19.50 3.90
CA ASP A 53 -34.07 -18.64 2.75
C ASP A 53 -33.76 -17.21 3.23
N ASN A 54 -32.82 -16.53 2.56
CA ASN A 54 -32.61 -15.10 2.78
C ASN A 54 -33.74 -14.30 2.10
N GLN A 55 -34.82 -14.08 2.85
CA GLN A 55 -36.03 -13.38 2.37
C GLN A 55 -35.74 -11.95 1.92
N SER A 56 -34.76 -11.26 2.51
CA SER A 56 -34.36 -9.91 2.10
C SER A 56 -33.78 -9.90 0.68
N VAL A 57 -32.90 -10.86 0.37
CA VAL A 57 -32.35 -11.03 -0.98
C VAL A 57 -33.45 -11.41 -1.97
N LEU A 58 -34.35 -12.33 -1.62
CA LEU A 58 -35.50 -12.69 -2.47
C LEU A 58 -36.46 -11.50 -2.70
N ALA A 59 -36.68 -10.65 -1.69
CA ALA A 59 -37.52 -9.46 -1.83
C ALA A 59 -36.88 -8.42 -2.76
N LEU A 60 -35.56 -8.19 -2.65
CA LEU A 60 -34.80 -7.32 -3.55
C LEU A 60 -34.75 -7.85 -4.99
N MET A 61 -34.71 -9.17 -5.19
CA MET A 61 -34.83 -9.78 -6.52
C MET A 61 -36.21 -9.56 -7.13
N ARG A 62 -37.27 -9.69 -6.33
CA ARG A 62 -38.69 -9.54 -6.77
C ARG A 62 -39.10 -8.11 -7.02
N SER A 63 -38.52 -7.14 -6.30
CA SER A 63 -38.86 -5.73 -6.45
C SER A 63 -38.40 -5.14 -7.78
N GLY A 64 -37.56 -5.85 -8.55
CA GLY A 64 -37.05 -5.39 -9.84
C GLY A 64 -36.19 -4.13 -9.73
N ILE A 65 -35.69 -3.81 -8.54
CA ILE A 65 -34.82 -2.65 -8.31
C ILE A 65 -33.41 -2.98 -8.83
N THR A 66 -33.27 -2.98 -10.15
CA THR A 66 -31.98 -2.79 -10.81
C THR A 66 -31.54 -1.35 -10.53
N SER A 67 -30.50 -1.18 -9.73
CA SER A 67 -29.96 0.14 -9.34
C SER A 67 -29.54 0.95 -10.58
N SER A 68 -30.43 1.83 -11.04
CA SER A 68 -30.42 2.49 -12.37
C SER A 68 -29.36 3.60 -12.53
N GLY A 69 -28.14 3.34 -12.05
CA GLY A 69 -27.02 4.29 -12.03
C GLY A 69 -25.68 3.69 -11.61
N SER A 70 -25.62 2.37 -11.36
CA SER A 70 -24.36 1.64 -11.30
C SER A 70 -24.13 1.00 -12.66
N SER A 71 -22.97 1.29 -13.28
CA SER A 71 -22.50 0.58 -14.46
C SER A 71 -22.61 -0.93 -14.19
N LEU A 72 -23.36 -1.64 -15.03
CA LEU A 72 -23.51 -3.08 -14.90
C LEU A 72 -22.13 -3.72 -15.05
N HIS A 73 -21.51 -4.15 -13.95
CA HIS A 73 -20.26 -4.91 -13.93
C HIS A 73 -20.47 -6.34 -14.44
N LEU A 74 -20.97 -6.42 -15.67
CA LEU A 74 -21.31 -7.62 -16.42
C LEU A 74 -20.43 -7.65 -17.66
N TRP A 75 -20.08 -8.86 -18.09
CA TRP A 75 -19.39 -9.12 -19.34
C TRP A 75 -20.34 -9.80 -20.32
N CYS A 76 -20.39 -9.30 -21.55
CA CYS A 76 -21.19 -9.89 -22.62
C CYS A 76 -20.35 -10.91 -23.39
N LYS A 77 -20.68 -12.20 -23.27
CA LYS A 77 -19.97 -13.27 -24.01
C LYS A 77 -20.18 -13.19 -25.53
N ASN A 78 -21.25 -12.55 -25.99
CA ASN A 78 -21.49 -12.33 -27.42
C ASN A 78 -20.67 -11.16 -27.99
N CYS A 79 -20.57 -10.05 -27.25
CA CYS A 79 -19.86 -8.85 -27.70
C CYS A 79 -18.36 -8.85 -27.34
N LEU A 80 -17.92 -9.78 -26.48
CA LEU A 80 -16.55 -9.88 -25.96
C LEU A 80 -16.07 -8.58 -25.30
N GLY A 81 -16.93 -7.99 -24.47
CA GLY A 81 -16.68 -6.73 -23.78
C GLY A 81 -17.62 -6.52 -22.59
N GLU A 82 -17.49 -5.38 -21.92
CA GLU A 82 -18.42 -4.93 -20.88
C GLU A 82 -19.85 -4.87 -21.45
N ALA A 83 -20.82 -5.43 -20.72
CA ALA A 83 -22.18 -5.56 -21.19
C ALA A 83 -22.96 -4.25 -21.02
N THR A 84 -23.46 -3.72 -22.14
CA THR A 84 -24.41 -2.60 -22.15
C THR A 84 -25.82 -3.07 -21.83
N GLU A 85 -26.73 -2.14 -21.52
CA GLU A 85 -28.17 -2.43 -21.35
C GLU A 85 -28.76 -3.15 -22.58
N ASN A 86 -28.41 -2.70 -23.79
CA ASN A 86 -28.77 -3.36 -25.05
C ASN A 86 -28.36 -4.85 -25.09
N CYS A 87 -27.23 -5.24 -24.49
CA CYS A 87 -26.84 -6.65 -24.46
C CYS A 87 -27.81 -7.51 -23.63
N VAL A 88 -28.42 -6.93 -22.60
CA VAL A 88 -29.45 -7.60 -21.79
C VAL A 88 -30.77 -7.66 -22.57
N ASP A 89 -31.18 -6.54 -23.17
CA ASP A 89 -32.44 -6.42 -23.91
C ASP A 89 -32.48 -7.26 -25.19
N GLU A 90 -31.35 -7.37 -25.90
CA GLU A 90 -31.18 -8.22 -27.09
C GLU A 90 -31.01 -9.72 -26.73
N GLY A 91 -30.95 -10.06 -25.43
CA GLY A 91 -30.87 -11.44 -24.95
C GLY A 91 -29.50 -12.08 -25.11
N HIS A 92 -28.42 -11.30 -25.12
CA HIS A 92 -27.05 -11.85 -25.15
C HIS A 92 -26.71 -12.61 -23.86
N ALA A 93 -25.79 -13.56 -23.98
CA ALA A 93 -25.25 -14.30 -22.85
C ALA A 93 -24.31 -13.41 -22.02
N VAL A 94 -24.90 -12.70 -21.06
CA VAL A 94 -24.16 -11.89 -20.07
C VAL A 94 -23.82 -12.71 -18.83
N THR A 95 -22.69 -12.39 -18.19
CA THR A 95 -22.26 -12.95 -16.90
C THR A 95 -21.63 -11.85 -16.04
N SER A 96 -21.38 -12.06 -14.74
CA SER A 96 -20.70 -11.03 -13.95
C SER A 96 -19.24 -10.88 -14.39
N MET A 97 -18.68 -9.66 -14.35
CA MET A 97 -17.28 -9.40 -14.73
C MET A 97 -16.33 -10.32 -13.94
N LYS A 98 -16.63 -10.54 -12.65
CA LYS A 98 -15.92 -11.50 -11.78
C LYS A 98 -16.04 -12.94 -12.28
N SER A 99 -17.24 -13.40 -12.66
CA SER A 99 -17.43 -14.73 -13.26
C SER A 99 -16.62 -14.90 -14.55
N HIS A 100 -16.63 -13.89 -15.43
CA HIS A 100 -15.88 -13.93 -16.68
C HIS A 100 -14.37 -14.04 -16.44
N TRP A 101 -13.80 -13.19 -15.59
CA TRP A 101 -12.36 -13.23 -15.30
C TRP A 101 -11.96 -14.51 -14.55
N HIS A 102 -12.81 -15.04 -13.67
CA HIS A 102 -12.58 -16.34 -13.03
C HIS A 102 -12.60 -17.48 -14.06
N GLU A 103 -13.57 -17.49 -14.98
CA GLU A 103 -13.67 -18.47 -16.07
C GLU A 103 -12.47 -18.39 -17.01
N GLN A 104 -12.07 -17.18 -17.42
CA GLN A 104 -10.87 -16.94 -18.22
C GLN A 104 -9.60 -17.40 -17.49
N ALA A 105 -9.42 -17.02 -16.22
CA ALA A 105 -8.29 -17.49 -15.42
C ALA A 105 -8.28 -19.03 -15.32
N THR A 106 -9.43 -19.66 -15.07
CA THR A 106 -9.54 -21.13 -14.96
C THR A 106 -9.27 -21.84 -16.29
N GLN A 107 -9.74 -21.29 -17.41
CA GLN A 107 -9.51 -21.82 -18.76
C GLN A 107 -8.05 -21.66 -19.19
N ASN A 108 -7.47 -20.47 -18.96
CA ASN A 108 -6.07 -20.19 -19.26
C ASN A 108 -5.16 -21.09 -18.40
N LEU A 109 -5.36 -21.12 -17.07
CA LEU A 109 -4.64 -22.01 -16.15
C LEU A 109 -4.98 -23.51 -16.32
N ASN A 110 -5.98 -23.83 -17.13
CA ASN A 110 -6.45 -25.17 -17.49
C ASN A 110 -6.66 -26.11 -16.29
N LEU A 111 -7.14 -25.56 -15.17
CA LEU A 111 -7.16 -26.20 -13.83
C LEU A 111 -8.20 -27.32 -13.66
N THR A 112 -8.90 -27.72 -14.72
CA THR A 112 -10.07 -28.61 -14.59
C THR A 112 -9.79 -30.09 -14.84
N ASP A 113 -8.69 -30.46 -15.52
CA ASP A 113 -8.24 -31.86 -15.51
C ASP A 113 -6.78 -32.07 -15.93
N ASN A 114 -6.10 -32.95 -15.20
CA ASN A 114 -4.73 -33.46 -15.38
C ASN A 114 -3.53 -32.55 -15.06
N LYS A 115 -2.56 -33.21 -14.41
CA LYS A 115 -1.23 -32.78 -13.95
C LYS A 115 -0.58 -31.68 -14.80
N LEU A 116 -0.18 -30.59 -14.10
CA LEU A 116 0.61 -29.48 -14.64
C LEU A 116 1.88 -29.97 -15.33
N ASP A 117 1.86 -30.01 -16.66
CA ASP A 117 3.04 -30.21 -17.50
C ASP A 117 3.86 -28.90 -17.51
N PRO A 118 5.15 -28.92 -17.10
CA PRO A 118 6.02 -27.73 -17.15
C PRO A 118 6.08 -27.05 -18.52
N GLN A 119 5.91 -27.79 -19.61
CA GLN A 119 5.98 -27.27 -20.97
C GLN A 119 4.68 -26.54 -21.38
N TYR A 120 3.54 -27.01 -20.87
CA TYR A 120 2.27 -26.27 -20.94
C TYR A 120 2.33 -25.00 -20.10
N LEU A 121 2.94 -25.07 -18.90
CA LEU A 121 3.12 -23.92 -18.02
C LEU A 121 3.96 -22.80 -18.66
N SER A 122 5.04 -23.14 -19.39
CA SER A 122 5.80 -22.15 -20.17
C SER A 122 4.91 -21.48 -21.20
N THR A 123 4.28 -22.28 -22.07
CA THR A 123 3.44 -21.78 -23.17
C THR A 123 2.31 -20.87 -22.66
N LEU A 124 1.73 -21.18 -21.50
CA LEU A 124 0.72 -20.33 -20.88
C LEU A 124 1.27 -18.98 -20.41
N LEU A 125 2.45 -19.00 -19.76
CA LEU A 125 3.09 -17.81 -19.22
C LEU A 125 3.69 -16.91 -20.31
N ASP A 126 4.01 -17.48 -21.46
CA ASP A 126 4.47 -16.75 -22.66
C ASP A 126 3.31 -16.05 -23.42
N ASN A 127 2.05 -16.34 -23.09
CA ASN A 127 0.85 -15.77 -23.72
C ASN A 127 0.00 -14.89 -22.77
N LEU A 128 0.45 -14.67 -21.53
CA LEU A 128 -0.28 -13.91 -20.53
C LEU A 128 0.07 -12.42 -20.66
N ASP A 129 -0.74 -11.71 -21.44
CA ASP A 129 -0.59 -10.27 -21.69
C ASP A 129 -0.55 -9.44 -20.39
N GLU A 130 0.40 -8.51 -20.30
CA GLU A 130 0.60 -7.64 -19.13
C GLU A 130 -0.65 -6.80 -18.85
N ASP A 131 -1.35 -6.36 -19.90
CA ASP A 131 -2.55 -5.52 -19.78
C ASP A 131 -3.75 -6.35 -19.25
N ALA A 132 -3.83 -7.64 -19.59
CA ALA A 132 -4.80 -8.58 -19.02
C ALA A 132 -4.50 -8.91 -17.54
N ALA A 133 -3.23 -9.10 -17.19
CA ALA A 133 -2.81 -9.29 -15.80
C ALA A 133 -3.08 -8.04 -14.93
N ALA A 134 -2.81 -6.85 -15.47
CA ALA A 134 -3.08 -5.57 -14.81
C ALA A 134 -4.58 -5.32 -14.62
N LYS A 135 -5.42 -5.60 -15.63
CA LYS A 135 -6.89 -5.47 -15.52
C LYS A 135 -7.51 -6.48 -14.55
N ALA A 136 -6.98 -7.70 -14.49
CA ALA A 136 -7.39 -8.67 -13.47
C ALA A 136 -7.06 -8.16 -12.06
N LEU A 137 -5.87 -7.59 -11.84
CA LEU A 137 -5.50 -6.95 -10.58
C LEU A 137 -6.39 -5.75 -10.24
N GLU A 138 -6.71 -4.89 -11.21
CA GLU A 138 -7.59 -3.72 -10.98
C GLU A 138 -9.00 -4.16 -10.56
N VAL A 139 -9.61 -5.11 -11.28
CA VAL A 139 -10.96 -5.63 -10.97
C VAL A 139 -11.00 -6.38 -9.63
N LEU A 140 -9.94 -7.11 -9.27
CA LEU A 140 -9.85 -7.80 -7.98
C LEU A 140 -9.52 -6.86 -6.80
N SER A 141 -8.90 -5.71 -7.06
CA SER A 141 -8.51 -4.74 -6.03
C SER A 141 -9.67 -3.91 -5.45
N GLY A 142 -10.83 -3.90 -6.11
CA GLY A 142 -12.13 -3.42 -5.58
C GLY A 142 -12.05 -2.19 -4.66
N LYS A 143 -11.64 -1.03 -5.19
CA LYS A 143 -11.35 0.21 -4.43
C LYS A 143 -12.34 0.51 -3.29
N ALA A 144 -11.88 0.32 -2.06
CA ALA A 144 -12.45 0.88 -0.82
C ALA A 144 -11.32 1.08 0.22
N GLU A 145 -11.50 2.02 1.15
CA GLU A 145 -10.43 2.67 1.92
C GLU A 145 -10.34 2.15 3.38
N ALA A 146 -9.22 1.52 3.81
CA ALA A 146 -8.74 1.37 5.21
C ALA A 146 -7.46 0.45 5.32
N PRO A 147 -6.61 0.56 6.39
CA PRO A 147 -5.38 -0.24 6.64
C PRO A 147 -5.62 -1.51 7.54
N GLY A 148 -4.65 -2.36 7.92
CA GLY A 148 -3.20 -2.49 7.61
C GLY A 148 -2.49 -3.61 8.42
N LEU A 149 -1.69 -4.49 7.77
CA LEU A 149 -0.93 -5.61 8.36
C LEU A 149 0.41 -5.82 7.64
N ASP A 150 1.51 -5.77 8.39
CA ASP A 150 2.85 -5.66 7.83
C ASP A 150 3.45 -6.98 7.31
N VAL A 151 3.61 -7.08 5.99
CA VAL A 151 4.43 -8.08 5.32
C VAL A 151 5.86 -7.55 5.17
N PHE A 152 6.83 -8.37 5.56
CA PHE A 152 8.25 -8.06 5.42
C PHE A 152 8.84 -8.83 4.24
N ILE A 153 9.28 -8.12 3.21
CA ILE A 153 10.00 -8.69 2.06
C ILE A 153 11.48 -8.37 2.23
N GLN A 154 12.34 -9.37 2.09
CA GLN A 154 13.78 -9.23 2.18
C GLN A 154 14.44 -9.61 0.84
N ALA A 155 15.43 -8.83 0.40
CA ALA A 155 16.27 -9.13 -0.75
C ALA A 155 17.69 -8.63 -0.53
N GLY A 156 18.67 -9.53 -0.50
CA GLY A 156 20.03 -9.21 -0.10
C GLY A 156 20.04 -8.46 1.24
N THR A 157 20.70 -7.31 1.27
CA THR A 157 20.78 -6.45 2.46
C THR A 157 19.59 -5.48 2.62
N GLY A 158 18.59 -5.54 1.73
CA GLY A 158 17.40 -4.68 1.78
C GLY A 158 16.23 -5.37 2.45
N ARG A 159 15.54 -4.66 3.36
CA ARG A 159 14.29 -5.09 3.99
C ARG A 159 13.22 -4.05 3.69
N TRP A 160 12.07 -4.48 3.15
CA TRP A 160 10.90 -3.63 2.94
C TRP A 160 9.77 -4.12 3.81
N LYS A 161 9.11 -3.16 4.47
CA LYS A 161 7.90 -3.35 5.27
C LYS A 161 6.73 -2.83 4.43
N SER A 162 5.71 -3.66 4.18
CA SER A 162 4.55 -3.31 3.36
C SER A 162 3.26 -3.78 4.03
N SER A 163 2.40 -2.84 4.40
CA SER A 163 1.16 -3.13 5.13
C SER A 163 0.02 -3.59 4.19
N LEU A 164 -0.21 -4.89 4.05
CA LEU A 164 -1.43 -5.46 3.44
C LEU A 164 -2.63 -5.22 4.37
N PRO A 165 -3.76 -4.62 3.96
CA PRO A 165 -4.88 -4.37 4.88
C PRO A 165 -5.50 -5.65 5.45
N VAL A 166 -5.70 -5.72 6.78
CA VAL A 166 -6.41 -6.82 7.46
C VAL A 166 -7.32 -6.33 8.59
N GLY A 167 -8.58 -6.73 8.50
CA GLY A 167 -9.47 -6.97 9.65
C GLY A 167 -10.91 -6.43 9.48
N GLU A 168 -11.97 -7.08 9.97
CA GLU A 168 -12.19 -8.53 10.14
C GLU A 168 -13.70 -8.83 10.23
N VAL A 169 -14.30 -9.38 9.16
CA VAL A 169 -15.29 -10.48 9.28
C VAL A 169 -15.00 -11.47 8.16
N ILE A 170 -14.22 -12.47 8.53
CA ILE A 170 -14.05 -13.82 7.96
C ILE A 170 -14.39 -14.05 6.48
N GLY A 171 -13.41 -14.54 5.73
CA GLY A 171 -13.62 -15.32 4.50
C GLY A 171 -13.40 -14.57 3.20
N SER A 172 -12.15 -14.53 2.72
CA SER A 172 -11.89 -14.41 1.28
C SER A 172 -10.56 -15.07 0.90
N ASP A 173 -10.57 -15.77 -0.23
CA ASP A 173 -9.45 -16.56 -0.78
C ASP A 173 -8.23 -15.72 -1.20
N ASN A 174 -8.34 -14.39 -1.11
CA ASN A 174 -7.32 -13.42 -1.48
C ASN A 174 -5.96 -13.69 -0.81
N GLY A 175 -5.94 -14.20 0.43
CA GLY A 175 -4.71 -14.56 1.13
C GLY A 175 -3.96 -15.75 0.48
N GLU A 176 -4.67 -16.83 0.15
CA GLU A 176 -4.09 -18.00 -0.53
C GLU A 176 -3.80 -17.71 -2.01
N ILE A 177 -4.57 -16.83 -2.65
CA ILE A 177 -4.29 -16.34 -4.02
C ILE A 177 -3.01 -15.49 -4.05
N ILE A 178 -2.85 -14.52 -3.15
CA ILE A 178 -1.61 -13.70 -3.04
C ILE A 178 -0.41 -14.61 -2.75
N LYS A 179 -0.56 -15.59 -1.86
CA LYS A 179 0.46 -16.60 -1.53
C LYS A 179 0.79 -17.48 -2.75
N GLY A 180 -0.20 -17.88 -3.55
CA GLY A 180 -0.01 -18.58 -4.82
C GLY A 180 0.73 -17.75 -5.87
N MET A 181 0.41 -16.46 -5.98
CA MET A 181 1.12 -15.53 -6.89
C MET A 181 2.56 -15.28 -6.43
N LEU A 182 2.81 -15.10 -5.14
CA LEU A 182 4.17 -14.97 -4.58
C LEU A 182 5.00 -16.25 -4.78
N LEU A 183 4.39 -17.43 -4.63
CA LEU A 183 5.01 -18.72 -4.97
C LEU A 183 5.35 -18.81 -6.47
N LEU A 184 4.46 -18.36 -7.34
CA LEU A 184 4.69 -18.33 -8.79
C LEU A 184 5.89 -17.42 -9.14
N MET A 185 5.93 -16.22 -8.58
CA MET A 185 7.01 -15.25 -8.79
C MET A 185 8.36 -15.71 -8.20
N ALA A 186 8.33 -16.43 -7.06
CA ALA A 186 9.51 -17.09 -6.49
C ALA A 186 10.03 -18.21 -7.41
N SER A 187 9.13 -19.06 -7.93
CA SER A 187 9.50 -20.18 -8.81
C SER A 187 10.15 -19.74 -10.14
N LYS A 188 9.88 -18.51 -10.57
CA LYS A 188 10.48 -17.88 -11.76
C LYS A 188 11.79 -17.12 -11.49
N SER A 189 12.28 -17.10 -10.24
CA SER A 189 13.41 -16.24 -9.81
C SER A 189 13.22 -14.74 -10.11
N ILE A 190 11.96 -14.30 -10.27
CA ILE A 190 11.57 -12.89 -10.40
C ILE A 190 11.65 -12.23 -9.02
N LEU A 191 11.30 -12.99 -7.97
CA LEU A 191 11.70 -12.64 -6.62
C LEU A 191 13.18 -13.00 -6.42
N PRO A 192 13.96 -12.14 -5.75
CA PRO A 192 15.39 -12.34 -5.54
C PRO A 192 15.69 -13.63 -4.78
N GLN A 193 16.86 -14.23 -5.03
CA GLN A 193 17.19 -15.61 -4.63
C GLN A 193 17.11 -15.89 -3.12
N ASP A 194 17.08 -14.86 -2.28
CA ASP A 194 16.95 -14.95 -0.81
C ASP A 194 15.47 -15.00 -0.33
N PHE A 195 14.49 -15.09 -1.24
CA PHE A 195 13.06 -15.10 -0.90
C PHE A 195 12.63 -16.41 -0.22
N VAL A 196 12.85 -16.48 1.10
CA VAL A 196 12.36 -17.56 1.96
C VAL A 196 10.94 -17.23 2.41
N ILE A 197 9.96 -17.96 1.89
CA ILE A 197 8.67 -18.10 2.57
C ILE A 197 8.96 -18.90 3.85
N PRO A 198 8.75 -18.35 5.06
CA PRO A 198 9.05 -19.09 6.28
C PRO A 198 8.11 -20.30 6.37
N ALA A 199 8.67 -21.49 6.21
CA ALA A 199 8.08 -22.66 6.83
C ALA A 199 7.93 -22.38 8.33
N ILE A 200 6.84 -22.87 8.94
CA ILE A 200 6.66 -22.84 10.39
C ILE A 200 7.94 -23.42 11.01
N PRO A 201 8.66 -22.71 11.90
CA PRO A 201 10.03 -23.10 12.22
C PRO A 201 10.07 -24.45 12.94
N GLU A 202 10.70 -25.45 12.33
CA GLU A 202 11.35 -26.49 13.10
C GLU A 202 12.60 -25.88 13.77
N GLU A 203 12.83 -26.26 15.03
CA GLU A 203 13.81 -25.61 15.90
C GLU A 203 15.26 -25.84 15.43
N GLY A 204 15.86 -24.86 14.75
CA GLY A 204 17.29 -24.92 14.42
C GLY A 204 17.82 -23.72 13.64
N ASN A 205 18.67 -22.91 14.28
CA ASN A 205 19.48 -21.82 13.69
C ASN A 205 18.72 -20.60 13.13
N LYS A 206 18.39 -19.64 14.01
CA LYS A 206 18.11 -18.24 13.62
C LYS A 206 19.42 -17.48 13.33
N PRO A 207 19.49 -16.64 12.28
CA PRO A 207 20.38 -15.49 12.24
C PRO A 207 19.93 -14.46 13.30
N ILE A 208 20.86 -13.66 13.82
CA ILE A 208 20.53 -12.56 14.75
C ILE A 208 19.88 -11.43 13.96
N VAL A 209 18.56 -11.47 13.88
CA VAL A 209 17.75 -10.26 13.72
C VAL A 209 17.63 -9.66 15.10
N GLU A 210 18.07 -8.41 15.28
CA GLU A 210 17.66 -7.64 16.44
C GLU A 210 16.16 -7.37 16.28
N ASP A 211 15.34 -8.13 17.02
CA ASP A 211 13.92 -7.80 17.17
C ASP A 211 13.85 -6.39 17.75
N VAL A 212 13.27 -5.46 16.97
CA VAL A 212 13.08 -4.08 17.43
C VAL A 212 12.18 -4.12 18.66
N ASP A 213 12.73 -3.73 19.80
CA ASP A 213 12.02 -3.70 21.07
C ASP A 213 10.74 -2.87 20.89
N PRO A 214 9.53 -3.45 21.02
CA PRO A 214 8.30 -2.70 20.84
C PRO A 214 8.18 -1.54 21.85
N ASP A 215 8.89 -1.58 22.97
CA ASP A 215 8.98 -0.46 23.93
C ASP A 215 9.84 0.72 23.43
N SER A 216 10.46 0.61 22.24
CA SER A 216 11.31 1.64 21.62
C SER A 216 10.65 2.44 20.49
N GLU A 217 9.46 2.06 20.04
CA GLU A 217 8.65 2.83 19.08
C GLU A 217 7.50 3.56 19.81
N ILE A 218 7.24 4.80 19.42
CA ILE A 218 6.07 5.55 19.86
C ILE A 218 5.30 6.13 18.67
N ASP A 219 4.03 5.76 18.56
CA ASP A 219 3.07 6.37 17.65
C ASP A 219 2.34 7.51 18.37
N LEU A 220 2.51 8.73 17.86
CA LEU A 220 1.91 9.94 18.38
C LEU A 220 0.64 10.37 17.63
N THR A 221 0.15 9.57 16.68
CA THR A 221 -1.02 9.92 15.82
C THR A 221 -2.20 10.38 16.67
N ASN A 222 -2.70 9.52 17.56
CA ASN A 222 -3.90 9.79 18.37
C ASN A 222 -3.77 11.01 19.30
N ILE A 223 -2.57 11.27 19.83
CA ILE A 223 -2.33 12.37 20.80
C ILE A 223 -2.10 13.70 20.08
N SER A 224 -1.41 13.67 18.94
CA SER A 224 -0.98 14.87 18.23
C SER A 224 -1.98 15.35 17.18
N SER A 225 -2.79 14.47 16.58
CA SER A 225 -3.83 14.86 15.61
C SER A 225 -5.12 15.37 16.29
N CYS A 226 -5.30 15.13 17.59
CA CYS A 226 -6.52 15.48 18.31
C CYS A 226 -6.71 17.00 18.42
N ARG A 227 -7.75 17.51 17.77
CA ARG A 227 -8.09 18.95 17.76
C ARG A 227 -8.70 19.45 19.07
N ASP A 228 -9.28 18.57 19.88
CA ASP A 228 -9.75 18.88 21.22
C ASP A 228 -8.56 18.80 22.18
N LEU A 229 -7.82 19.91 22.28
CA LEU A 229 -6.62 20.02 23.11
C LEU A 229 -6.90 19.74 24.59
N GLU A 230 -8.08 20.13 25.10
CA GLU A 230 -8.44 19.94 26.50
C GLU A 230 -8.55 18.44 26.81
N SER A 231 -9.17 17.65 25.91
CA SER A 231 -9.30 16.19 26.07
C SER A 231 -7.98 15.42 26.13
N VAL A 232 -6.90 15.93 25.53
CA VAL A 232 -5.58 15.27 25.46
C VAL A 232 -4.50 15.95 26.30
N MET A 233 -4.79 17.06 26.99
CA MET A 233 -3.79 17.81 27.75
C MET A 233 -3.16 17.00 28.89
N GLU A 234 -3.95 16.24 29.64
CA GLU A 234 -3.44 15.37 30.71
C GLU A 234 -2.52 14.26 30.18
N GLU A 235 -2.91 13.64 29.05
CA GLU A 235 -2.10 12.61 28.38
C GLU A 235 -0.78 13.19 27.86
N LYS A 236 -0.83 14.38 27.26
CA LYS A 236 0.34 15.10 26.76
C LYS A 236 1.36 15.42 27.85
N GLU A 237 0.92 15.92 29.01
CA GLU A 237 1.82 16.23 30.13
C GLU A 237 2.29 14.96 30.85
N ARG A 238 1.45 13.91 30.93
CA ARG A 238 1.86 12.57 31.39
C ARG A 238 2.99 12.01 30.52
N LEU A 239 2.87 12.12 29.20
CA LEU A 239 3.88 11.62 28.27
C LEU A 239 5.18 12.41 28.36
N LEU A 240 5.12 13.76 28.40
CA LEU A 240 6.30 14.62 28.61
C LEU A 240 7.04 14.31 29.93
N SER A 241 6.33 13.80 30.93
CA SER A 241 6.88 13.42 32.25
C SER A 241 7.38 11.97 32.30
N SER A 242 7.23 11.19 31.24
CA SER A 242 7.52 9.75 31.24
C SER A 242 8.99 9.43 30.98
N ASP A 243 9.62 8.68 31.88
CA ASP A 243 10.98 8.15 31.68
C ASP A 243 11.10 7.20 30.48
N SER A 244 9.98 6.65 29.98
CA SER A 244 9.97 5.81 28.77
C SER A 244 10.47 6.55 27.52
N LEU A 245 10.28 7.88 27.44
CA LEU A 245 10.76 8.70 26.32
C LEU A 245 12.28 8.62 26.11
N LYS A 246 13.06 8.26 27.15
CA LYS A 246 14.52 8.08 27.06
C LYS A 246 14.94 6.79 26.36
N LYS A 247 14.00 5.86 26.15
CA LYS A 247 14.21 4.60 25.41
C LYS A 247 13.74 4.68 23.95
N VAL A 248 12.97 5.70 23.61
CA VAL A 248 12.37 5.83 22.27
C VAL A 248 13.46 6.01 21.22
N LYS A 249 13.47 5.09 20.27
CA LYS A 249 14.32 5.09 19.07
C LYS A 249 13.58 5.55 17.83
N ARG A 250 12.27 5.32 17.79
CA ARG A 250 11.42 5.54 16.61
C ARG A 250 10.16 6.31 16.97
N VAL A 251 9.92 7.41 16.27
CA VAL A 251 8.73 8.27 16.46
C VAL A 251 7.93 8.30 15.18
N THR A 252 6.66 7.90 15.27
CA THR A 252 5.72 7.94 14.15
C THR A 252 4.50 8.81 14.49
N GLY A 253 3.77 9.25 13.47
CA GLY A 253 2.47 9.88 13.69
C GLY A 253 2.46 11.30 14.27
N LEU A 254 3.58 12.04 14.32
CA LEU A 254 3.62 13.33 15.01
C LEU A 254 3.09 14.50 14.14
N TYR A 255 1.86 14.92 14.39
CA TYR A 255 1.24 16.12 13.79
C TYR A 255 1.68 17.39 14.55
N CYS A 256 2.58 18.15 13.95
CA CYS A 256 3.22 19.32 14.54
C CYS A 256 2.35 20.60 14.55
N ASP A 257 1.17 20.56 13.90
CA ASP A 257 0.39 21.77 13.60
C ASP A 257 -0.81 22.03 14.52
N ILE A 258 -1.24 21.00 15.25
CA ILE A 258 -2.33 21.11 16.23
C ILE A 258 -1.81 21.71 17.53
N ASP A 259 -0.58 21.37 17.93
CA ASP A 259 0.08 21.89 19.13
C ASP A 259 1.60 22.03 18.91
N ARG A 260 1.98 23.11 18.23
CA ARG A 260 3.38 23.45 17.91
C ARG A 260 4.30 23.51 19.13
N LYS A 261 3.79 23.92 20.31
CA LYS A 261 4.62 24.04 21.51
C LYS A 261 4.90 22.68 22.12
N TRP A 262 3.89 21.81 22.20
CA TRP A 262 4.07 20.44 22.67
C TRP A 262 4.92 19.62 21.70
N GLY A 263 4.69 19.76 20.38
CA GLY A 263 5.49 19.08 19.34
C GLY A 263 6.99 19.39 19.42
N VAL A 264 7.37 20.67 19.64
CA VAL A 264 8.76 21.06 19.88
C VAL A 264 9.30 20.46 21.19
N LYS A 265 8.54 20.53 22.29
CA LYS A 265 8.97 19.97 23.60
C LYS A 265 9.25 18.46 23.52
N ILE A 266 8.34 17.67 22.93
CA ILE A 266 8.52 16.21 22.88
C ILE A 266 9.72 15.84 22.00
N LEU A 267 9.90 16.49 20.85
CA LEU A 267 11.10 16.32 20.01
C LEU A 267 12.39 16.67 20.77
N GLN A 268 12.40 17.71 21.60
CA GLN A 268 13.59 18.09 22.39
C GLN A 268 13.95 17.06 23.46
N LEU A 269 12.96 16.44 24.10
CA LEU A 269 13.19 15.41 25.13
C LEU A 269 13.79 14.12 24.55
N ILE A 270 13.34 13.73 23.35
CA ILE A 270 13.74 12.48 22.70
C ILE A 270 14.94 12.65 21.75
N ALA A 271 15.30 13.89 21.39
CA ALA A 271 16.38 14.22 20.46
C ALA A 271 17.71 13.48 20.70
N PRO A 272 18.19 13.24 21.95
CA PRO A 272 19.44 12.53 22.18
C PRO A 272 19.42 11.03 21.84
N PHE A 273 18.23 10.44 21.67
CA PHE A 273 18.04 8.98 21.61
C PHE A 273 17.48 8.48 20.27
N VAL A 274 16.66 9.30 19.61
CA VAL A 274 15.90 8.96 18.40
C VAL A 274 16.78 8.78 17.17
N GLU A 275 16.55 7.67 16.47
CA GLU A 275 17.19 7.30 15.21
C GLU A 275 16.23 7.47 14.02
N GLU A 276 14.92 7.35 14.24
CA GLU A 276 13.89 7.53 13.20
C GLU A 276 12.78 8.51 13.62
N VAL A 277 12.46 9.48 12.76
CA VAL A 277 11.36 10.43 12.98
C VAL A 277 10.44 10.53 11.77
N HIS A 278 9.13 10.46 12.00
CA HIS A 278 8.09 10.77 11.02
C HIS A 278 7.15 11.85 11.55
N ILE A 279 7.18 13.03 10.92
CA ILE A 279 6.43 14.23 11.31
C ILE A 279 5.61 14.82 10.16
N TYR A 280 4.43 15.33 10.54
CA TYR A 280 3.44 15.95 9.65
C TYR A 280 3.27 17.44 9.95
N ASN A 281 3.11 18.26 8.90
CA ASN A 281 2.74 19.69 8.98
C ASN A 281 3.64 20.53 9.91
N PHE A 282 4.94 20.28 9.86
CA PHE A 282 5.94 20.87 10.75
C PHE A 282 6.22 22.35 10.50
N TYR A 283 6.85 22.97 11.50
CA TYR A 283 7.30 24.36 11.48
C TYR A 283 8.82 24.42 11.65
N ARG A 284 9.39 25.61 11.47
CA ARG A 284 10.84 25.86 11.57
C ARG A 284 11.45 25.27 12.84
N GLU A 285 10.84 25.49 14.01
CA GLU A 285 11.39 25.04 15.29
C GLU A 285 11.46 23.52 15.40
N HIS A 286 10.52 22.79 14.78
CA HIS A 286 10.54 21.33 14.75
C HIS A 286 11.71 20.81 13.91
N LEU A 287 11.96 21.45 12.75
CA LEU A 287 13.13 21.14 11.93
C LEU A 287 14.42 21.47 12.66
N GLU A 288 14.52 22.63 13.32
CA GLU A 288 15.72 23.02 14.11
C GLU A 288 16.07 21.97 15.18
N VAL A 289 15.07 21.38 15.85
CA VAL A 289 15.28 20.29 16.82
C VAL A 289 15.69 18.99 16.15
N ILE A 290 14.99 18.54 15.10
CA ILE A 290 15.30 17.31 14.35
C ILE A 290 16.71 17.36 13.78
N GLN A 291 17.08 18.52 13.25
CA GLN A 291 18.41 18.81 12.74
C GLN A 291 19.52 18.76 13.80
N SER A 292 19.19 18.90 15.09
CA SER A 292 20.13 18.77 16.21
C SER A 292 20.27 17.34 16.77
N MET A 293 19.47 16.37 16.29
CA MET A 293 19.48 15.00 16.80
C MET A 293 20.76 14.26 16.37
N PRO A 294 21.62 13.81 17.31
CA PRO A 294 22.94 13.23 16.97
C PRO A 294 22.85 11.83 16.34
N GLU A 295 21.88 11.01 16.76
CA GLU A 295 21.73 9.61 16.31
C GLU A 295 20.75 9.45 15.14
N LEU A 296 20.22 10.55 14.60
CA LEU A 296 19.19 10.51 13.57
C LEU A 296 19.68 9.95 12.23
N ARG A 297 19.01 8.89 11.76
CA ARG A 297 19.31 8.13 10.54
C ARG A 297 18.17 8.14 9.53
N TRP A 298 16.92 8.17 9.99
CA TRP A 298 15.73 8.09 9.14
C TRP A 298 14.81 9.28 9.40
N VAL A 299 14.48 10.02 8.35
CA VAL A 299 13.65 11.23 8.45
C VAL A 299 12.54 11.17 7.41
N VAL A 300 11.29 11.22 7.88
CA VAL A 300 10.09 11.34 7.05
C VAL A 300 9.39 12.64 7.41
N LEU A 301 9.36 13.56 6.45
CA LEU A 301 8.77 14.88 6.55
C LEU A 301 7.62 14.97 5.56
N GLU A 302 6.40 15.17 6.05
CA GLU A 302 5.23 15.36 5.20
C GLU A 302 4.54 16.69 5.50
N PHE A 303 4.14 17.41 4.44
CA PHE A 303 3.49 18.71 4.60
C PHE A 303 2.29 18.83 3.67
N TRP A 304 1.09 18.71 4.27
CA TRP A 304 -0.17 18.57 3.54
C TRP A 304 -0.96 19.90 3.46
N LYS A 305 -0.65 20.89 4.31
CA LYS A 305 -1.41 22.16 4.37
C LYS A 305 -1.21 23.06 3.16
N ASP A 306 -2.32 23.59 2.63
CA ASP A 306 -2.42 24.46 1.44
C ASP A 306 -1.40 25.62 1.37
N LYS A 307 -0.94 26.14 2.51
CA LYS A 307 -0.02 27.27 2.62
C LYS A 307 0.86 27.13 3.86
N LEU A 308 2.17 27.28 3.68
CA LEU A 308 3.00 27.79 4.78
C LEU A 308 2.63 29.26 5.03
N ASP A 309 2.80 29.72 6.26
CA ASP A 309 2.64 31.14 6.57
C ASP A 309 3.68 31.94 5.76
N LYS A 310 3.18 32.77 4.83
CA LYS A 310 3.98 33.56 3.90
C LYS A 310 4.89 34.58 4.59
N ASN A 311 4.64 34.87 5.87
CA ASN A 311 5.46 35.77 6.68
C ASN A 311 6.61 35.08 7.41
N SER A 312 6.65 33.73 7.43
CA SER A 312 7.79 33.00 8.02
C SER A 312 8.96 32.93 7.04
N ASP A 313 10.04 33.63 7.36
CA ASP A 313 11.34 33.47 6.70
C ASP A 313 11.98 32.14 7.13
N TYR A 314 11.66 31.07 6.39
CA TYR A 314 12.19 29.71 6.58
C TYR A 314 13.65 29.59 6.09
N GLN A 315 14.54 30.43 6.61
CA GLN A 315 15.96 30.14 6.64
C GLN A 315 16.19 29.13 7.77
N LEU A 316 16.40 27.86 7.45
CA LEU A 316 16.90 26.92 8.45
C LEU A 316 18.30 27.38 8.89
N PRO A 317 18.68 27.21 10.17
CA PRO A 317 20.05 27.46 10.58
C PRO A 317 20.98 26.55 9.77
N THR A 318 22.13 27.09 9.35
CA THR A 318 23.18 26.28 8.75
C THR A 318 23.77 25.41 9.85
N LEU A 319 23.37 24.14 9.88
CA LEU A 319 23.87 23.18 10.86
C LEU A 319 25.36 22.96 10.68
N GLN A 320 26.06 22.84 11.80
CA GLN A 320 27.43 22.32 11.84
C GLN A 320 27.44 20.81 12.16
N HIS A 321 26.30 20.23 12.55
CA HIS A 321 26.19 18.82 12.90
C HIS A 321 26.04 17.93 11.67
N ILE A 322 26.99 17.00 11.53
CA ILE A 322 26.99 15.93 10.53
C ILE A 322 26.07 14.81 11.03
N SER A 323 24.76 15.03 10.98
CA SER A 323 23.79 13.96 11.26
C SER A 323 23.88 12.87 10.21
N LYS A 324 23.86 11.61 10.66
CA LYS A 324 24.03 10.42 9.81
C LYS A 324 22.71 10.02 9.15
N VAL A 325 21.95 10.99 8.62
CA VAL A 325 20.68 10.74 7.93
C VAL A 325 20.96 9.92 6.66
N GLU A 326 20.68 8.61 6.71
CA GLU A 326 20.84 7.68 5.61
C GLU A 326 19.60 7.68 4.71
N PHE A 327 18.43 7.94 5.27
CA PHE A 327 17.16 8.03 4.56
C PHE A 327 16.46 9.36 4.84
N LEU A 328 16.13 10.09 3.78
CA LEU A 328 15.37 11.33 3.84
C LEU A 328 14.18 11.24 2.87
N TRP A 329 12.96 11.24 3.41
CA TRP A 329 11.72 11.44 2.66
C TRP A 329 11.16 12.79 3.02
N ALA A 330 11.04 13.68 2.04
CA ALA A 330 10.58 15.04 2.26
C ALA A 330 9.44 15.40 1.29
N ASN A 331 8.24 14.89 1.57
CA ASN A 331 7.04 15.10 0.78
C ASN A 331 6.43 16.50 1.02
N LEU A 332 7.04 17.50 0.40
CA LEU A 332 6.67 18.92 0.52
C LEU A 332 6.04 19.40 -0.81
N ALA A 333 4.76 19.11 -1.01
CA ALA A 333 4.08 19.24 -2.31
C ALA A 333 3.93 20.69 -2.85
N TYR A 334 4.17 21.71 -2.03
CA TYR A 334 3.92 23.12 -2.39
C TYR A 334 5.19 23.83 -2.88
N HIS A 335 5.05 24.69 -3.90
CA HIS A 335 6.16 25.45 -4.46
C HIS A 335 6.92 26.30 -3.42
N ASP A 336 6.21 26.88 -2.44
CA ASP A 336 6.82 27.68 -1.37
C ASP A 336 7.78 26.84 -0.49
N CYS A 337 7.62 25.51 -0.44
CA CYS A 337 8.50 24.60 0.28
C CYS A 337 9.87 24.37 -0.39
N GLN A 338 10.02 24.66 -1.68
CA GLN A 338 11.18 24.21 -2.47
C GLN A 338 12.52 24.72 -1.91
N LYS A 339 12.55 25.91 -1.31
CA LYS A 339 13.75 26.43 -0.62
C LYS A 339 14.10 25.63 0.63
N VAL A 340 13.10 25.29 1.44
CA VAL A 340 13.27 24.48 2.66
C VAL A 340 13.73 23.08 2.30
N LEU A 341 13.09 22.47 1.29
CA LEU A 341 13.44 21.17 0.72
C LEU A 341 14.89 21.14 0.23
N LEU A 342 15.29 22.12 -0.58
CA LEU A 342 16.66 22.25 -1.07
C LEU A 342 17.66 22.43 0.07
N GLN A 343 17.30 23.18 1.11
CA GLN A 343 18.17 23.39 2.27
C GLN A 343 18.30 22.11 3.13
N LEU A 344 17.23 21.34 3.32
CA LEU A 344 17.27 20.04 3.99
C LEU A 344 18.15 19.05 3.22
N VAL A 345 17.94 18.92 1.90
CA VAL A 345 18.77 18.05 1.05
C VAL A 345 20.24 18.49 1.09
N LYS A 346 20.54 19.79 1.07
CA LYS A 346 21.90 20.32 1.25
C LYS A 346 22.52 19.93 2.61
N SER A 347 21.77 20.06 3.70
CA SER A 347 22.26 19.75 5.05
C SER A 347 22.64 18.27 5.23
N HIS A 348 22.02 17.35 4.49
CA HIS A 348 22.26 15.91 4.60
C HIS A 348 22.87 15.29 3.33
N ALA A 349 23.30 16.10 2.34
CA ALA A 349 23.80 15.62 1.04
C ALA A 349 24.97 14.63 1.16
N MET A 350 25.80 14.78 2.19
CA MET A 350 26.96 13.93 2.45
C MET A 350 26.61 12.59 3.13
N SER A 351 25.45 12.47 3.80
CA SER A 351 25.05 11.26 4.54
C SER A 351 23.92 10.47 3.85
N VAL A 352 23.04 11.14 3.11
CA VAL A 352 21.85 10.52 2.49
C VAL A 352 22.22 9.46 1.46
N GLN A 353 21.70 8.25 1.67
CA GLN A 353 21.79 7.09 0.78
C GLN A 353 20.49 6.90 -0.01
N THR A 354 19.34 7.21 0.59
CA THR A 354 18.03 7.16 -0.08
C THR A 354 17.33 8.50 0.11
N LEU A 355 17.06 9.19 -0.99
CA LEU A 355 16.29 10.43 -1.02
C LEU A 355 14.94 10.18 -1.68
N PHE A 356 13.84 10.52 -1.01
CA PHE A 356 12.54 10.76 -1.61
C PHE A 356 12.23 12.27 -1.56
N THR A 357 11.91 12.85 -2.72
CA THR A 357 11.59 14.29 -2.82
C THR A 357 10.61 14.57 -3.97
N PRO A 358 9.58 15.43 -3.77
CA PRO A 358 8.81 15.95 -4.88
C PRO A 358 9.69 16.92 -5.66
N LEU A 359 9.69 16.77 -6.98
CA LEU A 359 10.41 17.66 -7.87
C LEU A 359 9.46 18.70 -8.48
N PRO A 360 9.97 19.87 -8.91
CA PRO A 360 9.19 20.85 -9.66
C PRO A 360 8.45 20.21 -10.84
N THR A 361 7.29 20.79 -11.19
CA THR A 361 6.46 20.39 -12.34
C THR A 361 7.20 20.42 -13.68
N TYR A 362 8.21 21.27 -13.81
CA TYR A 362 8.99 21.43 -15.04
C TYR A 362 10.32 20.69 -14.97
N HIS A 363 10.57 19.88 -16.01
CA HIS A 363 11.78 19.06 -16.18
C HIS A 363 13.10 19.80 -15.87
N MET A 364 13.30 20.95 -16.50
CA MET A 364 14.57 21.69 -16.37
C MET A 364 14.81 22.16 -14.94
N ASP A 365 13.75 22.41 -14.17
CA ASP A 365 13.86 22.85 -12.79
C ASP A 365 14.09 21.67 -11.83
N ALA A 366 13.66 20.46 -12.20
CA ALA A 366 14.01 19.22 -11.50
C ALA A 366 15.50 18.88 -11.58
N ILE A 367 16.17 19.12 -12.72
CA ILE A 367 17.63 18.97 -12.82
C ILE A 367 18.36 20.09 -12.06
N LYS A 368 17.94 21.35 -12.24
CA LYS A 368 18.51 22.51 -11.54
C LYS A 368 18.39 22.42 -10.02
N PHE A 369 17.34 21.76 -9.51
CA PHE A 369 17.20 21.50 -8.07
C PHE A 369 18.43 20.79 -7.47
N PHE A 370 19.09 19.92 -8.25
CA PHE A 370 20.34 19.23 -7.86
C PHE A 370 21.62 19.87 -8.38
N GLU A 371 21.54 21.08 -8.95
CA GLU A 371 22.72 21.82 -9.42
C GLU A 371 23.60 22.24 -8.23
N GLY A 372 24.90 21.92 -8.32
CA GLY A 372 25.85 22.13 -7.22
C GLY A 372 25.71 21.20 -6.01
N LEU A 373 24.79 20.21 -6.01
CA LEU A 373 24.65 19.23 -4.92
C LEU A 373 25.54 18.00 -5.10
N GLU A 374 26.63 17.90 -4.38
CA GLU A 374 27.41 16.66 -4.31
C GLU A 374 26.77 15.69 -3.31
N MET A 375 26.34 14.53 -3.81
CA MET A 375 25.70 13.48 -3.01
C MET A 375 26.45 12.14 -3.16
N PRO A 376 27.67 12.02 -2.61
CA PRO A 376 28.56 10.89 -2.90
C PRO A 376 28.01 9.54 -2.40
N ASN A 377 27.19 9.57 -1.34
CA ASN A 377 26.61 8.38 -0.72
C ASN A 377 25.22 7.98 -1.26
N LEU A 378 24.61 8.80 -2.14
CA LEU A 378 23.29 8.53 -2.70
C LEU A 378 23.28 7.23 -3.51
N LYS A 379 22.50 6.24 -3.07
CA LYS A 379 22.27 4.96 -3.74
C LYS A 379 20.96 4.96 -4.52
N MET A 380 19.94 5.64 -3.99
CA MET A 380 18.60 5.70 -4.57
C MET A 380 17.99 7.11 -4.48
N LEU A 381 17.46 7.60 -5.60
CA LEU A 381 16.62 8.79 -5.68
C LEU A 381 15.22 8.39 -6.15
N MET A 382 14.26 8.51 -5.27
CA MET A 382 12.83 8.42 -5.56
C MET A 382 12.27 9.84 -5.70
N PHE A 383 11.38 10.06 -6.66
CA PHE A 383 10.75 11.36 -6.80
C PHE A 383 9.30 11.29 -7.26
N THR A 384 8.52 12.30 -6.88
CA THR A 384 7.18 12.56 -7.42
C THR A 384 7.23 13.79 -8.30
N THR A 385 6.55 13.74 -9.44
CA THR A 385 6.25 14.86 -10.34
C THR A 385 4.81 14.70 -10.82
N TYR A 386 4.24 15.75 -11.40
CA TYR A 386 3.06 15.63 -12.25
C TYR A 386 3.46 14.92 -13.55
N CYS A 387 3.52 13.59 -13.48
CA CYS A 387 4.00 12.71 -14.53
C CYS A 387 2.97 12.59 -15.67
N SER A 388 3.04 13.48 -16.66
CA SER A 388 2.64 13.12 -18.02
C SER A 388 3.71 12.20 -18.63
N TYR A 389 3.28 11.30 -19.51
CA TYR A 389 4.08 10.15 -19.98
C TYR A 389 5.47 10.56 -20.51
N ASP A 390 5.50 11.55 -21.41
CA ASP A 390 6.73 11.99 -22.09
C ASP A 390 7.69 12.76 -21.16
N ASN A 391 7.17 13.65 -20.31
CA ASN A 391 7.97 14.52 -19.45
C ASN A 391 8.77 13.74 -18.39
N CYS A 392 8.33 12.54 -18.02
CA CYS A 392 8.99 11.75 -16.99
C CYS A 392 10.30 11.13 -17.46
N LEU A 393 10.33 10.62 -18.71
CA LEU A 393 11.51 9.98 -19.29
C LEU A 393 12.71 10.93 -19.30
N ASP A 394 12.51 12.15 -19.79
CA ASP A 394 13.55 13.18 -19.82
C ASP A 394 14.07 13.51 -18.41
N VAL A 395 13.22 13.51 -17.37
CA VAL A 395 13.64 13.79 -15.98
C VAL A 395 14.51 12.64 -15.48
N VAL A 396 14.11 11.39 -15.70
CA VAL A 396 14.89 10.21 -15.33
C VAL A 396 16.24 10.21 -16.02
N VAL A 397 16.30 10.48 -17.33
CA VAL A 397 17.56 10.57 -18.10
C VAL A 397 18.45 11.69 -17.57
N GLY A 398 17.89 12.89 -17.33
CA GLY A 398 18.63 14.02 -16.77
C GLY A 398 19.21 13.74 -15.38
N LEU A 399 18.43 13.11 -14.50
CA LEU A 399 18.88 12.71 -13.16
C LEU A 399 19.91 11.58 -13.20
N ARG A 400 19.80 10.62 -14.13
CA ARG A 400 20.83 9.57 -14.33
C ARG A 400 22.15 10.15 -14.81
N ASN A 401 22.12 11.10 -15.74
CA ASN A 401 23.31 11.84 -16.17
C ASN A 401 23.93 12.66 -15.01
N ARG A 402 23.09 13.20 -14.12
CA ARG A 402 23.53 13.97 -12.95
C ARG A 402 24.10 13.09 -11.82
N PHE A 403 23.59 11.88 -11.69
CA PHE A 403 23.92 10.89 -10.64
C PHE A 403 24.23 9.51 -11.27
N PRO A 404 25.37 9.38 -11.97
CA PRO A 404 25.72 8.14 -12.67
C PRO A 404 25.82 6.95 -11.71
N GLY A 405 25.31 5.80 -12.16
CA GLY A 405 25.28 4.53 -11.40
C GLY A 405 24.32 4.50 -10.21
N ARG A 406 23.42 5.49 -10.05
CA ARG A 406 22.46 5.54 -8.93
C ARG A 406 21.06 5.13 -9.39
N ARG A 407 20.28 4.51 -8.50
CA ARG A 407 18.91 4.05 -8.83
C ARG A 407 17.96 5.25 -8.81
N ILE A 408 17.53 5.69 -9.99
CA ILE A 408 16.56 6.78 -10.14
C ILE A 408 15.18 6.18 -10.42
N ARG A 409 14.14 6.57 -9.66
CA ARG A 409 12.75 6.09 -9.83
C ARG A 409 11.73 7.22 -9.73
N CYS A 410 10.82 7.32 -10.70
CA CYS A 410 9.61 8.10 -10.56
C CYS A 410 8.53 7.28 -9.84
N MET A 411 7.93 7.86 -8.80
CA MET A 411 6.88 7.25 -7.99
C MET A 411 5.47 7.43 -8.57
N GLY A 412 5.31 8.29 -9.58
CA GLY A 412 4.02 8.50 -10.26
C GLY A 412 3.69 7.42 -11.29
N CYS A 413 4.66 7.04 -12.13
CA CYS A 413 4.47 6.02 -13.17
C CYS A 413 5.10 4.66 -12.84
N TYR A 414 5.78 4.53 -11.69
CA TYR A 414 6.54 3.33 -11.26
C TYR A 414 7.60 2.80 -12.25
N ARG A 415 7.83 3.50 -13.38
CA ARG A 415 8.87 3.15 -14.36
C ARG A 415 10.23 3.15 -13.66
N SER A 416 10.73 1.94 -13.44
CA SER A 416 12.07 1.69 -12.93
C SER A 416 13.06 1.37 -14.04
N GLU A 417 12.58 1.23 -15.29
CA GLU A 417 13.28 0.82 -16.53
C GLU A 417 14.81 0.88 -16.40
N ASN A 418 15.37 -0.30 -16.16
CA ASN A 418 16.79 -0.57 -16.31
C ASN A 418 17.10 -0.37 -17.80
N PHE A 419 17.63 0.81 -18.16
CA PHE A 419 18.22 1.06 -19.48
C PHE A 419 19.72 0.73 -19.47
N ASP A 420 20.08 -0.26 -18.66
CA ASP A 420 21.38 -0.94 -18.67
C ASP A 420 21.20 -2.30 -19.39
N ASP A 421 20.61 -2.26 -20.59
CA ASP A 421 20.59 -3.27 -21.66
C ASP A 421 20.31 -2.57 -23.01
#